data_AF-A0AAW0MY40-F1
#
_entry.id   AF-A0AAW0MY40-F1
#
_cell.length_a   1.000
_cell.length_b   1.000
_cell.length_c   1.000
_cell.angle_alpha   90.00
_cell.angle_beta   90.00
_cell.angle_gamma   90.00
#
_symmetry.space_group_name_H-M   'P 1'
#
loop_
_entity.id
_entity.type
_entity.pdbx_description
1 polymer ?
#
loop_
_entity_poly.entity_id
_entity_poly.type
_entity_poly.pdbx_seq_one_letter_code
_entity_poly.pdbx_strand_id
1 'polypeptide(L)'
;MLGTLARKLWLQITGEKSTGPIEGLDLEVASPRALKEKEILHWCGLQWQGRGISCFKADKISNHWLKNPWTGLMTESEFILALKTRTKTFPSISSRTAASIPRCRLCSRGPESLGHIICACPSLKDIRMARHNTICTILIREASALGWTCLSEPKLMTRDESGEDTLFEMEFFKRGKYFPFPEQVRLLHSSIQTVRVWGFPLGARGKWHGPNSSLLRALGVPEARLVPLARKIVMRSIFGTLRICKTFNSLVSSGGKEPHSEGQ
;
A
#
# COMPACT_ATOMS: atom_id res chain seq x y z
N MET A 1 -27.12 26.05 24.43
CA MET A 1 -26.52 27.00 23.46
C MET A 1 -26.12 26.37 22.12
N LEU A 2 -25.79 25.07 22.05
CA LEU A 2 -25.25 24.45 20.83
C LEU A 2 -26.30 24.05 19.77
N GLY A 3 -27.52 23.65 20.16
CA GLY A 3 -28.60 23.33 19.21
C GLY A 3 -29.04 24.52 18.33
N THR A 4 -28.89 25.74 18.86
CA THR A 4 -29.17 26.99 18.13
C THR A 4 -28.14 27.24 17.01
N LEU A 5 -26.89 26.80 17.19
CA LEU A 5 -25.84 26.92 16.18
C LEU A 5 -26.06 25.95 15.02
N ALA A 6 -26.46 24.71 15.32
CA ALA A 6 -26.78 23.69 14.32
C ALA A 6 -27.98 24.09 13.45
N ARG A 7 -29.04 24.66 14.04
CA ARG A 7 -30.19 25.21 13.31
C ARG A 7 -29.81 26.36 12.37
N LYS A 8 -28.90 27.26 12.80
CA LYS A 8 -28.39 28.35 11.96
C LYS A 8 -27.58 27.84 10.77
N LEU A 9 -26.68 26.88 11.00
CA LEU A 9 -25.90 26.23 9.95
C LEU A 9 -26.78 25.50 8.93
N TRP A 10 -27.80 24.76 9.41
CA TRP A 10 -28.76 24.09 8.54
C TRP A 10 -29.50 25.08 7.63
N LEU A 11 -30.03 26.17 8.20
CA LEU A 11 -30.71 27.21 7.45
C LEU A 11 -29.79 27.90 6.44
N GLN A 12 -28.52 28.16 6.79
CA GLN A 12 -27.54 28.76 5.88
C GLN A 12 -27.18 27.86 4.69
N ILE A 13 -27.11 26.54 4.90
CA ILE A 13 -26.70 25.59 3.86
C ILE A 13 -27.87 25.20 2.96
N THR A 14 -29.05 24.98 3.55
CA THR A 14 -30.21 24.41 2.84
C THR A 14 -31.25 25.46 2.44
N GLY A 15 -31.24 26.63 3.08
CA GLY A 15 -32.32 27.63 2.94
C GLY A 15 -33.60 27.29 3.71
N GLU A 16 -33.66 26.13 4.36
CA GLU A 16 -34.85 25.63 5.05
C GLU A 16 -34.69 25.65 6.57
N LYS A 17 -35.80 25.82 7.31
CA LYS A 17 -35.78 25.66 8.78
C LYS A 17 -35.76 24.16 9.09
N SER A 18 -34.86 23.72 9.97
CA SER A 18 -34.81 22.30 10.33
C SER A 18 -36.09 21.84 11.04
N THR A 19 -36.72 20.80 10.52
CA THR A 19 -37.97 20.23 11.04
C THR A 19 -37.76 19.08 12.05
N GLY A 20 -36.54 18.57 12.19
CA GLY A 20 -36.20 17.46 13.11
C GLY A 20 -35.84 17.91 14.55
N PRO A 21 -35.88 16.98 15.52
CA PRO A 21 -35.56 17.25 16.93
C PRO A 21 -34.04 17.38 17.11
N ILE A 22 -33.51 18.58 16.86
CA ILE A 22 -32.09 18.89 17.05
C ILE A 22 -31.76 19.14 18.54
N GLU A 23 -32.77 19.41 19.38
CA GLU A 23 -32.59 19.67 20.82
C GLU A 23 -31.95 18.49 21.61
N GLY A 24 -32.01 17.26 21.09
CA GLY A 24 -31.43 16.06 21.73
C GLY A 24 -30.19 15.50 21.05
N LEU A 25 -29.66 16.15 20.00
CA LEU A 25 -28.46 15.70 19.32
C LEU A 25 -27.24 16.01 20.17
N ASP A 26 -26.60 14.96 20.69
CA ASP A 26 -25.26 15.07 21.25
C ASP A 26 -24.27 15.39 20.11
N LEU A 27 -23.93 16.68 20.00
CA LEU A 27 -23.06 17.20 18.95
C LEU A 27 -21.60 16.73 19.11
N GLU A 28 -21.18 16.26 20.29
CA GLU A 28 -19.88 15.61 20.44
C GLU A 28 -19.88 14.27 19.68
N VAL A 29 -20.96 13.50 19.80
CA VAL A 29 -21.17 12.22 19.09
C VAL A 29 -21.53 12.42 17.61
N ALA A 30 -22.24 13.49 17.28
CA ALA A 30 -22.64 13.82 15.91
C ALA A 30 -21.60 14.69 15.17
N SER A 31 -20.47 15.02 15.80
CA SER A 31 -19.41 15.78 15.14
C SER A 31 -18.84 15.00 13.94
N PRO A 32 -18.43 15.67 12.84
CA PRO A 32 -17.80 14.99 11.71
C PRO A 32 -16.58 14.15 12.11
N ARG A 33 -15.87 14.57 13.16
CA ARG A 33 -14.75 13.83 13.74
C ARG A 33 -15.23 12.54 14.40
N ALA A 34 -16.22 12.60 15.29
CA ALA A 34 -16.75 11.43 15.98
C ALA A 34 -17.41 10.44 15.02
N LEU A 35 -18.19 10.93 14.04
CA LEU A 35 -18.77 10.09 13.00
C LEU A 35 -17.68 9.39 12.17
N LYS A 36 -16.62 10.11 11.78
CA LYS A 36 -15.49 9.52 11.05
C LYS A 36 -14.72 8.50 11.89
N GLU A 37 -14.54 8.77 13.18
CA GLU A 37 -13.89 7.87 14.13
C GLU A 37 -14.69 6.57 14.26
N LYS A 38 -16.01 6.68 14.49
CA LYS A 38 -16.94 5.56 14.57
C LYS A 38 -16.97 4.74 13.29
N GLU A 39 -17.03 5.39 12.13
CA GLU A 39 -17.03 4.72 10.83
C GLU A 39 -15.70 3.98 10.58
N ILE A 40 -14.56 4.59 10.91
CA ILE A 40 -13.25 3.91 10.79
C ILE A 40 -13.21 2.67 11.68
N LEU A 41 -13.69 2.74 12.92
CA LEU A 41 -13.72 1.60 13.83
C LEU A 41 -14.64 0.49 13.31
N HIS A 42 -15.85 0.85 12.89
CA HIS A 42 -16.79 -0.08 12.27
C HIS A 42 -16.17 -0.78 11.07
N TRP A 43 -15.60 0.00 10.16
CA TRP A 43 -15.00 -0.53 8.93
C TRP A 43 -13.77 -1.41 9.20
N CYS A 44 -12.93 -1.06 10.18
CA CYS A 44 -11.79 -1.90 10.57
C CYS A 44 -12.21 -3.23 11.22
N GLY A 45 -13.40 -3.29 11.82
CA GLY A 45 -13.96 -4.49 12.45
C GLY A 45 -14.58 -5.49 11.48
N LEU A 46 -14.72 -5.15 10.20
CA LEU A 46 -15.30 -6.06 9.20
C LEU A 46 -14.39 -7.27 8.96
N GLN A 47 -15.01 -8.45 8.79
CA GLN A 47 -14.29 -9.72 8.67
C GLN A 47 -13.40 -9.80 7.42
N TRP A 48 -13.89 -9.31 6.27
CA TRP A 48 -13.18 -9.43 4.99
C TRP A 48 -12.75 -8.08 4.43
N GLN A 49 -13.69 -7.13 4.42
CA GLN A 49 -13.50 -5.74 4.00
C GLN A 49 -12.79 -4.97 5.12
N GLY A 50 -12.15 -3.85 4.81
CA GLY A 50 -11.66 -2.95 5.85
C GLY A 50 -10.42 -3.38 6.64
N ARG A 51 -10.03 -4.67 6.59
CA ARG A 51 -8.81 -5.15 7.24
C ARG A 51 -7.57 -4.36 6.79
N GLY A 52 -6.83 -3.88 7.79
CA GLY A 52 -5.62 -3.09 7.63
C GLY A 52 -5.86 -1.69 7.03
N ILE A 53 -7.08 -1.15 7.07
CA ILE A 53 -7.30 0.28 6.76
C ILE A 53 -6.80 1.18 7.89
N SER A 54 -6.82 0.71 9.14
CA SER A 54 -6.41 1.48 10.31
C SER A 54 -5.03 2.13 10.17
N CYS A 55 -4.08 1.46 9.50
CA CYS A 55 -2.73 1.98 9.27
C CYS A 55 -2.70 3.22 8.36
N PHE A 56 -3.78 3.53 7.64
CA PHE A 56 -3.92 4.73 6.82
C PHE A 56 -4.60 5.88 7.57
N LYS A 57 -5.11 5.67 8.79
CA LYS A 57 -5.77 6.74 9.56
C LYS A 57 -4.82 7.93 9.73
N ALA A 58 -5.26 9.11 9.27
CA ALA A 58 -4.50 10.36 9.30
C ALA A 58 -3.12 10.35 8.60
N ASP A 59 -2.80 9.32 7.79
CA ASP A 59 -1.49 9.23 7.13
C ASP A 59 -1.41 10.13 5.89
N LYS A 60 -0.78 11.29 6.03
CA LYS A 60 -0.73 12.32 4.98
C LYS A 60 0.03 11.88 3.72
N ILE A 61 1.06 11.03 3.85
CA ILE A 61 1.89 10.59 2.72
C ILE A 61 1.17 9.50 1.95
N SER A 62 0.64 8.49 2.64
CA SER A 62 -0.04 7.34 2.05
C SER A 62 -1.41 7.69 1.46
N ASN A 63 -2.03 8.78 1.93
CA ASN A 63 -3.34 9.26 1.48
C ASN A 63 -3.29 10.46 0.54
N HIS A 64 -2.09 10.92 0.14
CA HIS A 64 -1.96 12.17 -0.63
C HIS A 64 -2.78 12.18 -1.92
N TRP A 65 -2.93 11.02 -2.56
CA TRP A 65 -3.65 10.82 -3.83
C TRP A 65 -5.18 10.90 -3.70
N LEU A 66 -5.72 10.85 -2.48
CA LEU A 66 -7.16 10.95 -2.24
C LEU A 66 -7.70 12.37 -2.36
N LYS A 67 -6.84 13.39 -2.23
CA LYS A 67 -7.29 14.80 -2.19
C LYS A 67 -7.72 15.31 -3.55
N ASN A 68 -6.96 14.99 -4.59
CA ASN A 68 -7.15 15.53 -5.93
C ASN A 68 -7.05 14.39 -6.97
N PRO A 69 -8.10 13.56 -7.13
CA PRO A 69 -8.08 12.47 -8.10
C PRO A 69 -7.96 12.96 -9.55
N TRP A 70 -8.38 14.20 -9.81
CA TRP A 70 -8.50 14.80 -11.14
C TRP A 70 -7.22 15.46 -11.65
N THR A 71 -6.12 15.48 -10.89
CA THR A 71 -4.85 16.11 -11.31
C THR A 71 -4.08 15.28 -12.35
N GLY A 72 -4.77 14.50 -13.18
CA GLY A 72 -4.18 13.65 -14.21
C GLY A 72 -3.31 12.50 -13.69
N LEU A 73 -3.32 12.24 -12.37
CA LEU A 73 -2.52 11.15 -11.80
C LEU A 73 -3.07 9.78 -12.20
N MET A 74 -4.40 9.61 -12.15
CA MET A 74 -5.08 8.36 -12.45
C MET A 74 -6.26 8.63 -13.37
N THR A 75 -6.64 7.64 -14.19
CA THR A 75 -7.98 7.65 -14.80
C THR A 75 -9.05 7.37 -13.74
N GLU A 76 -10.31 7.67 -14.04
CA GLU A 76 -11.43 7.38 -13.12
C GLU A 76 -11.50 5.90 -12.72
N SER A 77 -11.34 5.01 -13.70
CA SER A 77 -11.36 3.56 -13.45
C SER A 77 -10.20 3.11 -12.58
N GLU A 78 -9.02 3.73 -12.73
CA GLU A 78 -7.85 3.48 -11.89
C GLU A 78 -8.05 4.00 -10.47
N PHE A 79 -8.64 5.18 -10.31
CA PHE A 79 -8.96 5.75 -9.01
C PHE A 79 -9.96 4.86 -8.26
N ILE A 80 -11.03 4.42 -8.91
CA ILE A 80 -12.01 3.48 -8.32
C ILE A 80 -11.34 2.15 -7.95
N LEU A 81 -10.48 1.61 -8.81
CA LEU A 81 -9.76 0.38 -8.51
C LEU A 81 -8.77 0.56 -7.35
N ALA A 82 -8.08 1.70 -7.28
CA ALA A 82 -7.21 2.06 -6.17
C ALA A 82 -7.98 2.15 -4.86
N LEU A 83 -9.17 2.76 -4.85
CA LEU A 83 -10.07 2.76 -3.71
C LEU A 83 -10.45 1.33 -3.30
N LYS A 84 -10.87 0.48 -4.24
CA LYS A 84 -11.22 -0.93 -3.96
C LYS A 84 -10.06 -1.72 -3.37
N THR A 85 -8.84 -1.51 -3.84
CA THR A 85 -7.65 -2.16 -3.25
C THR A 85 -7.35 -1.61 -1.86
N ARG A 86 -7.44 -0.29 -1.67
CA ARG A 86 -7.22 0.39 -0.39
C ARG A 86 -8.21 -0.09 0.66
N THR A 87 -9.49 -0.19 0.31
CA THR A 87 -10.57 -0.57 1.23
C THR A 87 -10.79 -2.08 1.36
N LYS A 88 -10.02 -2.88 0.60
CA LYS A 88 -10.16 -4.35 0.51
C LYS A 88 -11.55 -4.77 0.01
N THR A 89 -12.17 -3.96 -0.85
CA THR A 89 -13.42 -4.26 -1.57
C THR A 89 -13.18 -4.69 -3.02
N PHE A 90 -11.92 -4.99 -3.38
CA PHE A 90 -11.60 -5.62 -4.65
C PHE A 90 -12.39 -6.93 -4.80
N PRO A 91 -13.04 -7.17 -5.95
CA PRO A 91 -14.00 -8.23 -6.09
C PRO A 91 -13.31 -9.59 -6.36
N SER A 92 -12.57 -10.11 -5.38
CA SER A 92 -12.14 -11.52 -5.39
C SER A 92 -13.30 -12.43 -4.99
N ILE A 93 -13.24 -13.73 -5.28
CA ILE A 93 -14.34 -14.64 -4.87
C ILE A 93 -14.49 -14.65 -3.33
N SER A 94 -13.38 -14.54 -2.59
CA SER A 94 -13.43 -14.47 -1.11
C SER A 94 -14.12 -13.20 -0.58
N SER A 95 -14.30 -12.16 -1.39
CA SER A 95 -15.09 -10.99 -1.01
C SER A 95 -16.58 -11.09 -1.38
N ARG A 96 -17.00 -12.18 -2.03
CA ARG A 96 -18.38 -12.38 -2.53
C ARG A 96 -19.12 -13.59 -1.96
N THR A 97 -18.41 -14.59 -1.43
CA THR A 97 -19.02 -15.84 -0.96
C THR A 97 -18.71 -16.05 0.51
N ALA A 98 -19.76 -16.21 1.33
CA ALA A 98 -19.64 -16.46 2.78
C ALA A 98 -19.51 -17.96 3.10
N ALA A 99 -19.79 -18.85 2.14
CA ALA A 99 -19.97 -20.28 2.38
C ALA A 99 -18.68 -21.13 2.28
N SER A 100 -17.66 -20.66 1.55
CA SER A 100 -16.37 -21.35 1.47
C SER A 100 -15.23 -20.37 1.22
N ILE A 101 -14.00 -20.75 1.54
CA ILE A 101 -12.80 -19.98 1.20
C ILE A 101 -12.37 -20.43 -0.22
N PRO A 102 -12.75 -19.70 -1.28
CA PRO A 102 -12.50 -20.13 -2.64
C PRO A 102 -10.99 -20.13 -2.91
N ARG A 103 -10.52 -21.18 -3.58
CA ARG A 103 -9.13 -21.22 -4.06
C ARG A 103 -8.92 -20.18 -5.16
N CYS A 104 -7.72 -19.63 -5.23
CA CYS A 104 -7.31 -18.69 -6.26
C CYS A 104 -7.54 -19.26 -7.66
N ARG A 105 -8.31 -18.55 -8.50
CA ARG A 105 -8.61 -18.96 -9.87
C ARG A 105 -7.40 -19.10 -10.80
N LEU A 106 -6.25 -18.55 -10.43
CA LEU A 106 -5.03 -18.65 -11.25
C LEU A 106 -4.05 -19.73 -10.80
N CYS A 107 -3.91 -19.94 -9.48
CA CYS A 107 -2.87 -20.85 -8.98
C CYS A 107 -3.39 -22.01 -8.15
N SER A 108 -4.64 -21.94 -7.67
CA SER A 108 -5.26 -22.94 -6.78
C SER A 108 -4.53 -23.22 -5.45
N ARG A 109 -3.42 -22.54 -5.13
CA ARG A 109 -2.57 -22.83 -3.95
C ARG A 109 -3.05 -22.19 -2.63
N GLY A 110 -3.95 -21.22 -2.68
CA GLY A 110 -4.43 -20.53 -1.49
C GLY A 110 -5.76 -19.81 -1.69
N PRO A 111 -6.32 -19.22 -0.61
CA PRO A 111 -7.52 -18.39 -0.69
C PRO A 111 -7.38 -17.28 -1.74
N GLU A 112 -8.41 -17.09 -2.57
CA GLU A 112 -8.48 -15.94 -3.47
C GLU A 112 -8.78 -14.64 -2.70
N SER A 113 -7.78 -14.15 -1.98
CA SER A 113 -7.85 -12.87 -1.28
C SER A 113 -7.07 -11.80 -2.06
N LEU A 114 -7.39 -10.53 -1.81
CA LEU A 114 -6.60 -9.42 -2.35
C LEU A 114 -5.12 -9.56 -1.94
N GLY A 115 -4.85 -9.95 -0.69
CA GLY A 115 -3.48 -10.18 -0.19
C GLY A 115 -2.77 -11.27 -0.99
N HIS A 116 -3.42 -12.40 -1.24
CA HIS A 116 -2.88 -13.45 -2.09
C HIS A 116 -2.56 -12.93 -3.50
N ILE A 117 -3.53 -12.27 -4.16
CA ILE A 117 -3.37 -11.75 -5.53
C ILE A 117 -2.18 -10.77 -5.61
N ILE A 118 -2.09 -9.81 -4.69
CA ILE A 118 -1.10 -8.72 -4.81
C ILE A 118 0.24 -9.00 -4.12
N CYS A 119 0.35 -10.01 -3.26
CA CYS A 119 1.57 -10.31 -2.51
C CYS A 119 2.14 -11.71 -2.79
N ALA A 120 1.32 -12.75 -3.02
CA ALA A 120 1.78 -14.13 -2.92
C ALA A 120 1.51 -15.04 -4.14
N CYS A 121 0.53 -14.72 -5.01
CA CYS A 121 0.08 -15.64 -6.07
C CYS A 121 1.20 -16.04 -7.05
N PRO A 122 1.68 -17.28 -7.12
CA PRO A 122 2.81 -17.65 -7.98
C PRO A 122 2.58 -17.31 -9.46
N SER A 123 1.36 -17.46 -9.98
CA SER A 123 0.99 -17.11 -11.36
C SER A 123 1.11 -15.61 -11.68
N LEU A 124 1.28 -14.76 -10.67
CA LEU A 124 1.48 -13.31 -10.81
C LEU A 124 2.88 -12.87 -10.35
N LYS A 125 3.82 -13.82 -10.16
CA LYS A 125 5.15 -13.54 -9.60
C LYS A 125 5.89 -12.48 -10.42
N ASP A 126 5.92 -12.61 -11.74
CA ASP A 126 6.68 -11.70 -12.60
C ASP A 126 6.18 -10.26 -12.51
N ILE A 127 4.87 -10.06 -12.53
CA ILE A 127 4.29 -8.72 -12.41
C ILE A 127 4.45 -8.14 -10.98
N ARG A 128 4.46 -8.99 -9.94
CA ARG A 128 4.82 -8.55 -8.58
C ARG A 128 6.27 -8.13 -8.48
N MET A 129 7.18 -8.89 -9.09
CA MET A 129 8.60 -8.56 -9.14
C MET A 129 8.83 -7.28 -9.95
N ALA A 130 8.12 -7.09 -11.06
CA ALA A 130 8.16 -5.84 -11.82
C ALA A 130 7.72 -4.63 -10.98
N ARG A 131 6.67 -4.77 -10.15
CA ARG A 131 6.29 -3.72 -9.18
C ARG A 131 7.42 -3.43 -8.19
N HIS A 132 8.01 -4.46 -7.59
CA HIS A 132 9.13 -4.32 -6.66
C HIS A 132 10.32 -3.61 -7.31
N ASN A 133 10.76 -4.10 -8.47
CA ASN A 133 11.92 -3.60 -9.19
C ASN A 133 11.73 -2.16 -9.65
N THR A 134 10.49 -1.75 -9.98
CA THR A 134 10.20 -0.34 -10.27
C THR A 134 10.56 0.58 -9.10
N ILE A 135 10.32 0.15 -7.86
CA ILE A 135 10.69 0.92 -6.67
C ILE A 135 12.20 0.93 -6.48
N CYS A 136 12.87 -0.22 -6.65
CA CYS A 136 14.34 -0.28 -6.64
C CYS A 136 14.95 0.65 -7.67
N THR A 137 14.44 0.69 -8.90
CA THR A 137 14.90 1.59 -9.96
C THR A 137 14.74 3.07 -9.56
N ILE A 138 13.66 3.43 -8.86
CA ILE A 138 13.50 4.81 -8.35
C ILE A 138 14.60 5.10 -7.34
N LEU A 139 14.84 4.22 -6.37
CA LEU A 139 15.87 4.42 -5.34
C LEU A 139 17.27 4.50 -5.94
N ILE A 140 17.60 3.61 -6.88
CA ILE A 140 18.88 3.62 -7.61
C ILE A 140 19.05 4.95 -8.32
N ARG A 141 18.04 5.42 -9.07
CA ARG A 141 18.12 6.71 -9.78
C ARG A 141 18.33 7.88 -8.84
N GLU A 142 17.62 7.92 -7.71
CA GLU A 142 17.78 8.99 -6.72
C GLU A 142 19.17 8.95 -6.06
N ALA A 143 19.66 7.76 -5.70
CA ALA A 143 20.99 7.60 -5.11
C ALA A 143 22.10 7.95 -6.10
N SER A 144 22.03 7.46 -7.35
CA SER A 144 23.01 7.82 -8.38
C SER A 144 23.02 9.31 -8.71
N ALA A 145 21.86 9.97 -8.72
CA ALA A 145 21.78 11.43 -8.89
C ALA A 145 22.43 12.21 -7.72
N LEU A 146 22.59 11.58 -6.57
CA LEU A 146 23.29 12.11 -5.39
C LEU A 146 24.75 11.64 -5.30
N GLY A 147 25.28 11.02 -6.36
CA GLY A 147 26.68 10.60 -6.44
C GLY A 147 26.98 9.21 -5.87
N TRP A 148 25.97 8.43 -5.49
CA TRP A 148 26.20 7.08 -4.98
C TRP A 148 26.44 6.06 -6.10
N THR A 149 27.48 5.24 -5.95
CA THR A 149 27.61 3.99 -6.70
C THR A 149 26.58 2.99 -6.21
N CYS A 150 25.72 2.51 -7.12
CA CYS A 150 24.66 1.57 -6.80
C CYS A 150 25.00 0.18 -7.37
N LEU A 151 24.95 -0.84 -6.52
CA LEU A 151 25.10 -2.24 -6.90
C LEU A 151 23.79 -2.98 -6.69
N SER A 152 23.45 -3.89 -7.60
CA SER A 152 22.32 -4.80 -7.44
C SER A 152 22.83 -6.19 -7.12
N GLU A 153 22.21 -6.84 -6.14
CA GLU A 153 22.45 -8.24 -5.83
C GLU A 153 22.12 -9.11 -7.06
N PRO A 154 22.97 -10.08 -7.44
CA PRO A 154 22.57 -11.18 -8.31
C PRO A 154 21.39 -11.92 -7.68
N LYS A 155 20.46 -12.49 -8.47
CA LYS A 155 19.30 -13.22 -7.92
C LYS A 155 19.77 -14.36 -6.99
N LEU A 156 19.73 -14.15 -5.68
CA LEU A 156 19.84 -15.24 -4.70
C LEU A 156 18.46 -15.91 -4.58
N MET A 157 18.40 -17.20 -4.93
CA MET A 157 17.19 -18.01 -4.80
C MET A 157 16.93 -18.31 -3.32
N THR A 158 16.18 -17.44 -2.64
CA THR A 158 15.64 -17.74 -1.30
C THR A 158 14.16 -18.13 -1.40
N ARG A 159 13.66 -18.96 -0.48
CA ARG A 159 12.22 -19.26 -0.38
C ARG A 159 11.42 -17.95 -0.26
N ASP A 160 10.35 -17.82 -1.04
CA ASP A 160 9.47 -16.64 -1.02
C ASP A 160 8.86 -16.47 0.38
N GLU A 161 9.15 -15.35 1.05
CA GLU A 161 8.53 -14.96 2.32
C GLU A 161 7.14 -14.37 2.03
N SER A 162 6.08 -15.11 2.39
CA SER A 162 4.70 -14.64 2.32
C SER A 162 4.08 -14.60 3.71
N GLY A 163 3.76 -13.41 4.21
CA GLY A 163 3.06 -13.22 5.47
C GLY A 163 2.22 -11.94 5.46
N GLU A 164 1.18 -11.90 6.29
CA GLU A 164 0.44 -10.67 6.62
C GLU A 164 1.20 -9.87 7.69
N ASP A 165 2.50 -9.62 7.47
CA ASP A 165 3.37 -8.98 8.47
C ASP A 165 3.25 -7.45 8.40
N THR A 166 3.46 -6.80 9.54
CA THR A 166 3.51 -5.34 9.62
C THR A 166 4.75 -4.81 8.89
N LEU A 167 4.72 -3.55 8.43
CA LEU A 167 5.90 -2.96 7.78
C LEU A 167 7.11 -2.89 8.73
N PHE A 168 6.87 -2.80 10.04
CA PHE A 168 7.92 -2.82 11.05
C PHE A 168 8.62 -4.19 11.13
N GLU A 169 7.84 -5.28 11.18
CA GLU A 169 8.38 -6.64 11.14
C GLU A 169 9.13 -6.90 9.84
N MET A 170 8.59 -6.46 8.69
CA MET A 170 9.27 -6.58 7.40
C MET A 170 10.59 -5.80 7.34
N GLU A 171 10.70 -4.65 8.00
CA GLU A 171 11.98 -3.95 8.15
C GLU A 171 12.97 -4.80 8.93
N PHE A 172 12.55 -5.34 10.07
CA PHE A 172 13.37 -6.15 10.95
C PHE A 172 13.85 -7.43 10.26
N PHE A 173 12.96 -8.17 9.59
CA PHE A 173 13.31 -9.38 8.84
C PHE A 173 14.33 -9.09 7.74
N LYS A 174 14.13 -8.03 6.96
CA LYS A 174 15.11 -7.64 5.94
C LYS A 174 16.44 -7.27 6.57
N ARG A 175 16.44 -6.48 7.66
CA ARG A 175 17.69 -6.15 8.35
C ARG A 175 18.40 -7.39 8.88
N GLY A 176 17.66 -8.37 9.43
CA GLY A 176 18.19 -9.65 9.88
C GLY A 176 18.77 -10.50 8.75
N LYS A 177 18.04 -10.63 7.63
CA LYS A 177 18.51 -11.34 6.41
C LYS A 177 19.86 -10.79 5.93
N TYR A 178 20.00 -9.47 5.94
CA TYR A 178 21.21 -8.80 5.48
C TYR A 178 22.23 -8.50 6.59
N PHE A 179 21.94 -8.87 7.85
CA PHE A 179 22.81 -8.61 9.00
C PHE A 179 24.19 -9.25 8.91
N PRO A 180 24.38 -10.45 8.31
CA PRO A 180 25.71 -11.04 8.20
C PRO A 180 26.65 -10.27 7.27
N PHE A 181 26.13 -9.74 6.15
CA PHE A 181 26.95 -9.19 5.05
C PHE A 181 27.90 -8.02 5.34
N PRO A 182 27.68 -7.13 6.34
CA PRO A 182 28.62 -6.06 6.68
C PRO A 182 30.06 -6.53 6.87
N GLU A 183 30.27 -7.71 7.44
CA GLU A 183 31.62 -8.25 7.62
C GLU A 183 32.25 -8.66 6.28
N GLN A 184 31.51 -9.37 5.44
CA GLN A 184 31.98 -9.79 4.11
C GLN A 184 32.23 -8.58 3.20
N VAL A 185 31.39 -7.53 3.29
CA VAL A 185 31.60 -6.28 2.53
C VAL A 185 32.91 -5.62 2.95
N ARG A 186 33.22 -5.56 4.26
CA ARG A 186 34.49 -4.99 4.75
C ARG A 186 35.70 -5.84 4.34
N LEU A 187 35.57 -7.17 4.31
CA LEU A 187 36.62 -8.06 3.84
C LEU A 187 36.92 -7.88 2.34
N LEU A 188 35.88 -7.73 1.52
CA LEU A 188 36.02 -7.55 0.06
C LEU A 188 36.42 -6.11 -0.33
N HIS A 189 36.10 -5.13 0.51
CA HIS A 189 36.36 -3.72 0.26
C HIS A 189 37.00 -3.08 1.50
N SER A 190 38.32 -3.27 1.64
CA SER A 190 39.11 -2.81 2.79
C SER A 190 39.09 -1.30 3.02
N SER A 191 38.73 -0.50 2.01
CA SER A 191 38.53 0.95 2.14
C SER A 191 37.22 1.33 2.82
N ILE A 192 36.25 0.41 2.93
CA ILE A 192 34.95 0.66 3.56
C ILE A 192 35.07 0.44 5.06
N GLN A 193 35.02 1.52 5.83
CA GLN A 193 35.08 1.46 7.29
C GLN A 193 33.72 1.21 7.94
N THR A 194 32.63 1.64 7.29
CA THR A 194 31.28 1.54 7.85
C THR A 194 30.31 0.95 6.84
N VAL A 195 29.49 0.01 7.31
CA VAL A 195 28.42 -0.60 6.52
C VAL A 195 27.14 -0.52 7.36
N ARG A 196 26.08 0.04 6.79
CA ARG A 196 24.77 0.17 7.43
C ARG A 196 23.71 -0.57 6.64
N VAL A 197 22.95 -1.42 7.31
CA VAL A 197 21.87 -2.22 6.70
C VAL A 197 20.53 -1.58 7.04
N TRP A 198 19.74 -1.27 6.02
CA TRP A 198 18.42 -0.65 6.14
C TRP A 198 17.35 -1.54 5.52
N GLY A 199 16.21 -1.66 6.20
CA GLY A 199 15.00 -2.18 5.58
C GLY A 199 14.24 -1.05 4.88
N PHE A 200 13.72 -1.32 3.68
CA PHE A 200 12.82 -0.38 2.98
C PHE A 200 11.48 -1.06 2.65
N PRO A 201 10.64 -1.33 3.67
CA PRO A 201 9.33 -1.91 3.46
C PRO A 201 8.36 -0.88 2.85
N LEU A 202 7.49 -1.34 1.96
CA LEU A 202 6.45 -0.52 1.34
C LEU A 202 5.19 -1.37 1.19
N GLY A 203 4.06 -0.85 1.68
CA GLY A 203 2.80 -1.58 1.58
C GLY A 203 2.33 -1.69 0.13
N ALA A 204 1.90 -2.88 -0.28
CA ALA A 204 1.36 -3.13 -1.63
C ALA A 204 0.15 -2.24 -1.95
N ARG A 205 -0.59 -1.77 -0.94
CA ARG A 205 -1.72 -0.83 -1.08
C ARG A 205 -1.31 0.65 -1.00
N GLY A 206 0.00 0.94 -1.04
CA GLY A 206 0.55 2.30 -0.96
C GLY A 206 0.71 2.84 0.47
N LYS A 207 0.97 1.98 1.46
CA LYS A 207 1.33 2.43 2.82
C LYS A 207 2.82 2.77 2.85
N TRP A 208 3.12 4.02 3.20
CA TRP A 208 4.48 4.46 3.48
C TRP A 208 4.91 4.02 4.89
N HIS A 209 6.12 3.47 5.01
CA HIS A 209 6.75 3.22 6.29
C HIS A 209 7.54 4.46 6.71
N GLY A 210 7.22 5.05 7.86
CA GLY A 210 7.85 6.31 8.31
C GLY A 210 9.39 6.26 8.32
N PRO A 211 10.01 5.21 8.91
CA PRO A 211 11.46 5.01 8.92
C PRO A 211 12.15 4.99 7.55
N ASN A 212 11.43 4.75 6.44
CA ASN A 212 12.02 4.87 5.10
C ASN A 212 12.62 6.26 4.84
N SER A 213 12.05 7.31 5.46
CA SER A 213 12.60 8.67 5.35
C SER A 213 13.99 8.81 5.97
N SER A 214 14.34 7.98 6.95
CA SER A 214 15.69 7.94 7.54
C SER A 214 16.72 7.39 6.55
N LEU A 215 16.37 6.37 5.77
CA LEU A 215 17.21 5.89 4.67
C LEU A 215 17.40 6.99 3.62
N LEU A 216 16.31 7.65 3.20
CA LEU A 216 16.40 8.72 2.20
C LEU A 216 17.29 9.88 2.67
N ARG A 217 17.21 10.26 3.95
CA ARG A 217 18.14 11.23 4.55
C ARG A 217 19.57 10.73 4.54
N ALA A 218 19.81 9.46 4.88
CA ALA A 218 21.14 8.88 4.87
C ALA A 218 21.75 8.83 3.46
N LEU A 219 20.91 8.72 2.41
CA LEU A 219 21.33 8.85 1.01
C LEU A 219 21.61 10.30 0.59
N GLY A 220 21.33 11.30 1.43
CA GLY A 220 21.52 12.71 1.12
C GLY A 220 20.34 13.38 0.40
N VAL A 221 19.14 12.78 0.41
CA VAL A 221 17.95 13.41 -0.18
C VAL A 221 17.60 14.67 0.64
N PRO A 222 17.48 15.85 0.01
CA PRO A 222 17.13 17.09 0.72
C PRO A 222 15.77 17.00 1.42
N GLU A 223 15.63 17.63 2.59
CA GLU A 223 14.38 17.64 3.38
C GLU A 223 13.16 18.08 2.56
N ALA A 224 13.32 19.12 1.74
CA ALA A 224 12.26 19.62 0.84
C ALA A 224 11.78 18.58 -0.18
N ARG A 225 12.62 17.58 -0.53
CA ARG A 225 12.31 16.52 -1.50
C ARG A 225 11.82 15.22 -0.89
N LEU A 226 11.97 15.01 0.43
CA LEU A 226 11.58 13.75 1.07
C LEU A 226 10.09 13.42 0.89
N VAL A 227 9.21 14.38 1.18
CA VAL A 227 7.75 14.17 1.05
C VAL A 227 7.33 13.99 -0.42
N PRO A 228 7.76 14.85 -1.38
CA PRO A 228 7.50 14.62 -2.80
C PRO A 228 7.97 13.24 -3.30
N LEU A 229 9.18 12.82 -2.93
CA LEU A 229 9.72 11.52 -3.33
C LEU A 229 8.93 10.36 -2.71
N ALA A 230 8.62 10.42 -1.42
CA ALA A 230 7.80 9.41 -0.76
C ALA A 230 6.41 9.28 -1.41
N ARG A 231 5.77 10.41 -1.76
CA ARG A 231 4.49 10.42 -2.50
C ARG A 231 4.62 9.75 -3.88
N LYS A 232 5.68 10.07 -4.64
CA LYS A 232 5.97 9.44 -5.93
C LYS A 232 6.15 7.92 -5.81
N ILE A 233 6.88 7.45 -4.79
CA ILE A 233 7.09 6.03 -4.51
C ILE A 233 5.76 5.35 -4.14
N VAL A 234 4.94 5.97 -3.29
CA VAL A 234 3.60 5.49 -2.96
C VAL A 234 2.74 5.33 -4.20
N MET A 235 2.72 6.34 -5.07
CA MET A 235 1.95 6.28 -6.33
C MET A 235 2.43 5.15 -7.22
N ARG A 236 3.74 4.99 -7.38
CA ARG A 236 4.28 3.90 -8.21
C ARG A 236 3.97 2.51 -7.67
N SER A 237 3.95 2.35 -6.36
CA SER A 237 3.47 1.12 -5.72
C SER A 237 1.99 0.86 -6.04
N ILE A 238 1.13 1.89 -5.91
CA ILE A 238 -0.30 1.76 -6.22
C ILE A 238 -0.50 1.36 -7.68
N PHE A 239 0.14 2.05 -8.65
CA PHE A 239 0.02 1.69 -10.06
C PHE A 239 0.46 0.26 -10.36
N GLY A 240 1.55 -0.20 -9.75
CA GLY A 240 1.96 -1.59 -9.89
C GLY A 240 0.91 -2.56 -9.35
N THR A 241 0.26 -2.24 -8.24
CA THR A 241 -0.86 -3.02 -7.69
C THR A 241 -2.10 -2.99 -8.58
N LEU A 242 -2.44 -1.85 -9.20
CA LEU A 242 -3.53 -1.78 -10.17
C LEU A 242 -3.24 -2.67 -11.38
N ARG A 243 -1.99 -2.65 -11.87
CA ARG A 243 -1.55 -3.50 -12.98
C ARG A 243 -1.71 -4.99 -12.62
N ILE A 244 -1.29 -5.40 -11.42
CA ILE A 244 -1.49 -6.77 -10.93
C ILE A 244 -2.98 -7.15 -10.93
N CYS A 245 -3.86 -6.28 -10.41
CA CYS A 245 -5.29 -6.53 -10.36
C CYS A 245 -5.93 -6.63 -11.76
N LYS A 246 -5.52 -5.74 -12.68
CA LYS A 246 -5.96 -5.76 -14.09
C LYS A 246 -5.51 -7.05 -14.78
N THR A 247 -4.25 -7.46 -14.61
CA THR A 247 -3.70 -8.70 -15.14
C THR A 247 -4.41 -9.93 -14.57
N PHE A 248 -4.66 -9.95 -13.26
CA PHE A 248 -5.44 -11.02 -12.63
C PHE A 248 -6.81 -11.19 -13.28
N ASN A 249 -7.58 -10.10 -13.41
CA ASN A 249 -8.91 -10.15 -14.03
C ASN A 249 -8.84 -10.60 -15.49
N SER A 250 -7.86 -10.10 -16.25
CA SER A 250 -7.67 -10.50 -17.63
C SER A 250 -7.37 -11.99 -17.78
N LEU A 251 -6.45 -12.54 -16.98
CA LEU A 251 -6.08 -13.96 -17.04
C LEU A 251 -7.24 -14.87 -16.62
N VAL A 252 -8.02 -14.45 -15.61
CA VAL A 252 -9.21 -15.16 -15.19
C VAL A 252 -10.28 -15.18 -16.30
N SER A 253 -10.55 -14.04 -16.94
CA SER A 253 -11.52 -13.96 -18.03
C SER A 253 -11.09 -14.77 -19.26
N SER A 254 -9.79 -14.89 -19.50
CA SER A 254 -9.22 -15.69 -20.60
C SER A 254 -9.12 -17.19 -20.30
N GLY A 255 -9.70 -17.69 -19.20
CA GLY A 255 -9.74 -19.12 -18.87
C GLY A 255 -8.43 -19.70 -18.33
N GLY A 256 -7.53 -18.87 -17.79
CA GLY A 256 -6.38 -19.36 -17.01
C GLY A 256 -5.40 -20.26 -17.76
N LYS A 257 -5.16 -20.05 -19.06
CA LYS A 257 -4.05 -20.72 -19.75
C LYS A 257 -2.74 -20.17 -19.22
N GLU A 258 -2.01 -20.99 -18.46
CA GLU A 258 -0.59 -20.75 -18.20
C GLU A 258 0.14 -20.66 -19.56
N PRO A 259 1.07 -19.70 -19.76
CA PRO A 259 2.03 -19.85 -20.83
C PRO A 259 2.84 -21.11 -20.50
N HIS A 260 2.72 -22.12 -21.35
CA HIS A 260 3.57 -23.30 -21.31
C HIS A 260 5.02 -22.85 -21.13
N SER A 261 5.63 -23.29 -20.05
CA SER A 261 7.08 -23.43 -19.98
C SER A 261 7.47 -24.47 -21.02
N GLU A 262 7.89 -24.02 -22.20
CA GLU A 262 8.75 -24.84 -23.05
C GLU A 262 10.07 -25.00 -22.30
N GLY A 263 10.25 -26.20 -21.76
CA GLY A 263 11.52 -26.71 -21.30
C GLY A 263 12.14 -27.58 -22.39
N GLN A 264 13.47 -27.60 -22.33
CA GLN A 264 14.45 -28.38 -23.11
C GLN A 264 14.90 -27.74 -24.42
#